data_AF-A0A3B8HI13-F1
#
_entry.id   AF-A0A3B8HI13-F1
#
_cell.length_a   1.000
_cell.length_b   1.000
_cell.length_c   1.000
_cell.angle_alpha   90.00
_cell.angle_beta   90.00
_cell.angle_gamma   90.00
#
_symmetry.space_group_name_H-M   'P 1'
#
loop_
_entity.id
_entity.type
_entity.pdbx_description
1 polymer ?
#
loop_
_entity_poly.entity_id
_entity_poly.type
_entity_poly.pdbx_seq_one_letter_code
_entity_poly.pdbx_strand_id
1 'polypeptide(L)'
;RSNDLRPRGWTSADAAGLPVLPGLLRYDEVASGEITHALRFTVPQTRKAYVWPARHYASSLTDAKYPPMGQRFRLRASFDFSGFSPHTQVILRALKKYGMILADNGSAWYISGAPDSRWNNDVLVSELRLVKGSDFEAIDESPLMVSPDSGQVRTGITLAPPQNLRIFR
;
A
#
# COMPACT_ATOMS: atom_id res chain seq x y z
N ARG A 1 -9.07 11.94 -18.69
CA ARG A 1 -8.29 11.06 -17.78
C ARG A 1 -8.53 9.63 -18.22
N SER A 2 -7.50 8.78 -18.32
CA SER A 2 -7.64 7.36 -18.70
C SER A 2 -7.38 6.46 -17.48
N ASN A 3 -7.98 5.27 -17.50
CA ASN A 3 -7.72 4.19 -16.54
C ASN A 3 -6.78 3.11 -17.11
N ASP A 4 -6.22 3.31 -18.30
CA ASP A 4 -5.32 2.32 -18.92
C ASP A 4 -4.10 2.08 -18.03
N LEU A 5 -3.81 0.81 -17.76
CA LEU A 5 -2.62 0.42 -17.02
C LEU A 5 -1.41 0.39 -17.96
N ARG A 6 -0.23 0.55 -17.37
CA ARG A 6 1.04 0.31 -18.07
C ARG A 6 1.03 -1.09 -18.74
N PRO A 7 1.61 -1.25 -19.94
CA PRO A 7 1.75 -2.57 -20.55
C PRO A 7 2.40 -3.58 -19.60
N ARG A 8 1.91 -4.83 -19.61
CA ARG A 8 2.45 -5.90 -18.75
C ARG A 8 3.91 -6.15 -19.07
N GLY A 9 4.70 -6.40 -18.03
CA GLY A 9 6.12 -6.75 -18.17
C GLY A 9 7.05 -5.55 -18.43
N TRP A 10 6.52 -4.34 -18.62
CA TRP A 10 7.37 -3.17 -18.87
C TRP A 10 7.96 -2.63 -17.56
N THR A 11 9.28 -2.46 -17.55
CA THR A 11 9.99 -1.80 -16.45
C THR A 11 9.53 -0.34 -16.29
N SER A 12 9.66 0.18 -15.08
CA SER A 12 9.31 1.55 -14.72
C SER A 12 10.15 2.03 -13.52
N ALA A 13 10.01 3.30 -13.14
CA ALA A 13 10.60 3.83 -11.91
C ALA A 13 9.99 3.22 -10.63
N ASP A 14 8.87 2.52 -10.76
CA ASP A 14 8.18 1.75 -9.73
C ASP A 14 8.25 0.26 -10.10
N ALA A 15 8.77 -0.59 -9.24
CA ALA A 15 8.97 -2.01 -9.58
C ALA A 15 7.65 -2.77 -9.85
N ALA A 16 6.55 -2.37 -9.21
CA ALA A 16 5.21 -2.89 -9.47
C ALA A 16 4.58 -2.33 -10.75
N GLY A 17 5.14 -1.25 -11.33
CA GLY A 17 4.60 -0.57 -12.50
C GLY A 17 3.41 0.34 -12.18
N LEU A 18 3.27 0.76 -10.92
CA LEU A 18 2.19 1.61 -10.43
C LEU A 18 2.51 3.10 -10.62
N PRO A 19 1.49 3.97 -10.74
CA PRO A 19 1.70 5.41 -10.69
C PRO A 19 2.17 5.84 -9.29
N VAL A 20 3.30 6.54 -9.23
CA VAL A 20 3.94 6.94 -7.95
C VAL A 20 3.11 7.99 -7.19
N LEU A 21 2.85 9.13 -7.83
CA LEU A 21 2.21 10.30 -7.22
C LEU A 21 0.89 10.00 -6.49
N PRO A 22 -0.08 9.24 -7.05
CA PRO A 22 -1.34 8.96 -6.36
C PRO A 22 -1.18 8.09 -5.11
N GLY A 23 -0.07 7.38 -4.93
CA GLY A 23 0.20 6.58 -3.73
C GLY A 23 0.98 7.32 -2.63
N LEU A 24 1.52 8.52 -2.91
CA LEU A 24 2.31 9.25 -1.92
C LEU A 24 1.44 9.82 -0.80
N LEU A 25 1.95 9.74 0.43
CA LEU A 25 1.40 10.47 1.58
C LEU A 25 1.66 11.99 1.39
N ARG A 26 0.62 12.83 1.45
CA ARG A 26 0.76 14.29 1.27
C ARG A 26 0.46 15.06 2.54
N TYR A 27 1.22 16.14 2.77
CA TYR A 27 1.09 16.95 3.98
C TYR A 27 -0.30 17.57 4.09
N ASP A 28 -0.80 18.15 3.00
CA ASP A 28 -2.09 18.86 3.02
C ASP A 28 -3.27 17.91 3.35
N GLU A 29 -3.18 16.62 3.02
CA GLU A 29 -4.19 15.60 3.38
C GLU A 29 -4.11 15.23 4.87
N VAL A 30 -2.90 15.14 5.41
CA VAL A 30 -2.69 14.92 6.84
C VAL A 30 -3.17 16.12 7.65
N ALA A 31 -2.82 17.33 7.20
CA ALA A 31 -3.19 18.59 7.85
C ALA A 31 -4.69 18.88 7.76
N SER A 32 -5.37 18.48 6.68
CA SER A 32 -6.82 18.59 6.54
C SER A 32 -7.58 17.52 7.35
N GLY A 33 -6.88 16.50 7.84
CA GLY A 33 -7.44 15.46 8.71
C GLY A 33 -7.94 14.21 7.99
N GLU A 34 -7.88 14.15 6.65
CA GLU A 34 -8.30 12.99 5.87
C GLU A 34 -7.42 12.71 4.66
N ILE A 35 -6.99 11.45 4.53
CA ILE A 35 -6.40 10.90 3.31
C ILE A 35 -7.44 9.96 2.71
N THR A 36 -7.80 10.18 1.45
CA THR A 36 -8.91 9.47 0.79
C THR A 36 -8.47 8.40 -0.21
N HIS A 37 -7.23 7.92 -0.10
CA HIS A 37 -6.65 6.95 -1.02
C HIS A 37 -5.75 5.94 -0.30
N ALA A 38 -5.43 4.84 -1.00
CA ALA A 38 -4.44 3.88 -0.53
C ALA A 38 -3.03 4.47 -0.70
N LEU A 39 -2.15 4.18 0.25
CA LEU A 39 -0.75 4.61 0.20
C LEU A 39 0.11 3.60 -0.57
N ARG A 40 1.27 4.01 -1.05
CA ARG A 40 2.30 3.09 -1.53
C ARG A 40 3.30 2.77 -0.43
N PHE A 41 3.85 1.56 -0.44
CA PHE A 41 4.90 1.18 0.50
C PHE A 41 5.87 0.16 -0.10
N THR A 42 6.95 -0.13 0.64
CA THR A 42 7.97 -1.11 0.26
C THR A 42 8.15 -2.22 1.29
N VAL A 43 8.71 -3.35 0.85
CA VAL A 43 9.21 -4.44 1.71
C VAL A 43 10.59 -4.91 1.21
N PRO A 44 11.41 -5.62 2.02
CA PRO A 44 12.77 -5.97 1.59
C PRO A 44 12.80 -7.03 0.48
N GLN A 45 11.82 -7.93 0.48
CA GLN A 45 11.77 -9.06 -0.44
C GLN A 45 10.36 -9.32 -0.94
N THR A 46 10.22 -9.48 -2.25
CA THR A 46 8.99 -9.86 -2.94
C THR A 46 9.22 -11.16 -3.71
N ARG A 47 8.15 -11.84 -4.13
CA ARG A 47 8.25 -12.95 -5.07
C ARG A 47 8.22 -12.47 -6.53
N LYS A 48 8.68 -13.30 -7.45
CA LYS A 48 8.61 -13.19 -8.91
C LYS A 48 7.16 -13.34 -9.41
N ALA A 49 6.27 -12.50 -8.88
CA ALA A 49 4.86 -12.44 -9.23
C ALA A 49 4.31 -11.04 -8.90
N TYR A 50 3.23 -10.69 -9.57
CA TYR A 50 2.45 -9.49 -9.30
C TYR A 50 0.96 -9.82 -9.39
N VAL A 51 0.15 -9.04 -8.67
CA VAL A 51 -1.31 -9.09 -8.73
C VAL A 51 -1.84 -7.73 -9.19
N TRP A 52 -3.01 -7.73 -9.83
CA TRP A 52 -3.65 -6.48 -10.25
C TRP A 52 -3.78 -5.52 -9.04
N PRO A 53 -3.49 -4.20 -9.22
CA PRO A 53 -3.24 -3.50 -10.48
C PRO A 53 -1.76 -3.48 -10.94
N ALA A 54 -0.84 -4.15 -10.25
CA ALA A 54 0.56 -4.19 -10.63
C ALA A 54 0.79 -4.90 -11.98
N ARG A 55 1.86 -4.49 -12.67
CA ARG A 55 2.19 -4.86 -14.06
C ARG A 55 3.55 -5.51 -14.21
N HIS A 56 4.34 -5.51 -13.14
CA HIS A 56 5.73 -5.96 -13.15
C HIS A 56 6.18 -6.44 -11.75
N TYR A 57 7.33 -7.14 -11.69
CA TYR A 57 7.97 -7.60 -10.46
C TYR A 57 9.48 -7.32 -10.52
N ALA A 58 10.16 -7.25 -9.37
CA ALA A 58 11.61 -7.08 -9.31
C ALA A 58 12.25 -8.13 -8.39
N SER A 59 12.07 -9.42 -8.70
CA SER A 59 12.57 -10.51 -7.86
C SER A 59 12.83 -11.79 -8.66
N SER A 60 13.76 -12.60 -8.17
CA SER A 60 14.00 -13.99 -8.61
C SER A 60 13.40 -15.03 -7.66
N LEU A 61 12.90 -14.62 -6.48
CA LEU A 61 12.35 -15.51 -5.46
C LEU A 61 10.97 -16.04 -5.89
N THR A 62 10.68 -17.32 -5.67
CA THR A 62 9.39 -17.92 -6.08
C THR A 62 8.54 -18.42 -4.92
N ASP A 63 9.09 -18.44 -3.70
CA ASP A 63 8.43 -18.91 -2.49
C ASP A 63 7.19 -18.05 -2.16
N ALA A 64 6.07 -18.71 -1.83
CA ALA A 64 4.82 -18.06 -1.47
C ALA A 64 4.88 -17.27 -0.17
N LYS A 65 5.96 -17.42 0.63
CA LYS A 65 6.21 -16.59 1.81
C LYS A 65 6.54 -15.13 1.50
N TYR A 66 6.85 -14.80 0.25
CA TYR A 66 7.10 -13.41 -0.15
C TYR A 66 5.86 -12.84 -0.83
N PRO A 67 5.44 -11.61 -0.50
CA PRO A 67 4.27 -11.00 -1.13
C PRO A 67 4.54 -10.72 -2.62
N PRO A 68 3.52 -10.83 -3.50
CA PRO A 68 3.62 -10.34 -4.87
C PRO A 68 3.57 -8.81 -4.90
N MET A 69 4.17 -8.19 -5.92
CA MET A 69 3.94 -6.77 -6.20
C MET A 69 2.45 -6.50 -6.42
N GLY A 70 1.98 -5.32 -6.02
CA GLY A 70 0.56 -4.94 -6.08
C GLY A 70 -0.31 -5.49 -4.95
N GLN A 71 0.22 -6.35 -4.07
CA GLN A 71 -0.55 -6.81 -2.92
C GLN A 71 -0.99 -5.63 -2.05
N ARG A 72 -2.31 -5.49 -1.84
CA ARG A 72 -2.84 -4.55 -0.85
C ARG A 72 -2.78 -5.15 0.56
N PHE A 73 -2.33 -4.33 1.51
CA PHE A 73 -2.40 -4.59 2.94
C PHE A 73 -3.24 -3.50 3.62
N ARG A 74 -4.06 -3.89 4.59
CA ARG A 74 -4.92 -2.97 5.37
C ARG A 74 -4.62 -3.12 6.85
N LEU A 75 -4.56 -2.01 7.58
CA LEU A 75 -4.38 -2.07 9.03
C LEU A 75 -5.62 -2.71 9.66
N ARG A 76 -5.42 -3.65 10.59
CA ARG A 76 -6.53 -4.37 11.24
C ARG A 76 -7.46 -3.39 11.95
N ALA A 77 -8.76 -3.67 11.89
CA ALA A 77 -9.77 -2.87 12.56
C ALA A 77 -9.52 -2.74 14.07
N SER A 78 -8.98 -3.78 14.69
CA SER A 78 -8.68 -3.87 16.13
C SER A 78 -7.41 -3.12 16.57
N PHE A 79 -6.58 -2.62 15.67
CA PHE A 79 -5.36 -1.90 16.05
C PHE A 79 -5.72 -0.59 16.75
N ASP A 80 -5.33 -0.41 18.01
CA ASP A 80 -5.56 0.85 18.72
C ASP A 80 -4.48 1.87 18.37
N PHE A 81 -4.91 3.04 17.91
CA PHE A 81 -4.03 4.16 17.58
C PHE A 81 -4.31 5.41 18.42
N SER A 82 -5.11 5.31 19.48
CA SER A 82 -5.48 6.44 20.34
C SER A 82 -4.28 7.16 20.97
N GLY A 83 -3.18 6.43 21.23
CA GLY A 83 -1.95 6.96 21.80
C GLY A 83 -0.99 7.64 20.82
N PHE A 84 -1.31 7.69 19.53
CA PHE A 84 -0.45 8.29 18.49
C PHE A 84 -0.75 9.79 18.33
N SER A 85 0.21 10.55 17.80
CA SER A 85 0.01 11.96 17.46
C SER A 85 -1.15 12.19 16.48
N PRO A 86 -1.81 13.36 16.50
CA PRO A 86 -2.96 13.64 15.63
C PRO A 86 -2.70 13.37 14.14
N HIS A 87 -1.52 13.74 13.63
CA HIS A 87 -1.12 13.51 12.25
C HIS A 87 -0.96 12.01 11.95
N THR A 88 -0.31 11.26 12.84
CA THR A 88 -0.17 9.81 12.67
C THR A 88 -1.52 9.09 12.76
N GLN A 89 -2.44 9.55 13.60
CA GLN A 89 -3.80 9.00 13.61
C GLN A 89 -4.54 9.19 12.28
N VAL A 90 -4.32 10.29 11.55
CA VAL A 90 -4.88 10.48 10.20
C VAL A 90 -4.35 9.40 9.24
N ILE A 91 -3.04 9.16 9.29
CA ILE A 91 -2.38 8.13 8.48
C ILE A 91 -2.92 6.74 8.84
N LEU A 92 -3.01 6.40 10.14
CA LEU A 92 -3.48 5.10 10.61
C LEU A 92 -4.96 4.87 10.29
N ARG A 93 -5.80 5.92 10.35
CA ARG A 93 -7.18 5.86 9.84
C ARG A 93 -7.22 5.54 8.36
N ALA A 94 -6.36 6.17 7.55
CA ALA A 94 -6.27 5.89 6.12
C ALA A 94 -5.80 4.45 5.85
N LEU A 95 -4.83 3.94 6.61
CA LEU A 95 -4.38 2.56 6.52
C LEU A 95 -5.46 1.55 6.93
N LYS A 96 -6.36 1.88 7.87
CA LYS A 96 -7.54 1.05 8.17
C LYS A 96 -8.59 1.09 7.08
N LYS A 97 -8.86 2.27 6.50
CA LYS A 97 -9.96 2.47 5.54
C LYS A 97 -9.58 2.06 4.13
N TYR A 98 -8.42 2.50 3.66
CA TYR A 98 -7.92 2.31 2.30
C TYR A 98 -6.75 1.34 2.24
N GLY A 99 -5.95 1.22 3.29
CA GLY A 99 -4.76 0.37 3.27
C GLY A 99 -3.64 0.97 2.41
N MET A 100 -2.72 0.10 2.00
CA MET A 100 -1.55 0.45 1.20
C MET A 100 -1.18 -0.67 0.25
N ILE A 101 -0.57 -0.31 -0.88
CA ILE A 101 -0.29 -1.21 -2.00
C ILE A 101 1.23 -1.37 -2.14
N LEU A 102 1.67 -2.62 -2.21
CA LEU A 102 3.08 -2.95 -2.32
C LEU A 102 3.62 -2.55 -3.69
N ALA A 103 4.51 -1.57 -3.70
CA ALA A 103 4.94 -0.89 -4.92
C ALA A 103 6.41 -1.18 -5.29
N ASP A 104 7.26 -1.45 -4.29
CA ASP A 104 8.68 -1.67 -4.54
C ASP A 104 9.37 -2.54 -3.49
N ASN A 105 10.60 -2.96 -3.82
CA ASN A 105 11.53 -3.50 -2.84
C ASN A 105 12.26 -2.34 -2.14
N GLY A 106 12.40 -2.42 -0.82
CA GLY A 106 13.03 -1.35 -0.03
C GLY A 106 12.98 -1.65 1.46
N SER A 107 13.03 -0.60 2.29
CA SER A 107 12.89 -0.76 3.73
C SER A 107 11.55 -1.43 4.09
N ALA A 108 11.56 -2.24 5.14
CA ALA A 108 10.37 -2.98 5.57
C ALA A 108 9.26 -2.03 6.01
N TRP A 109 8.07 -2.23 5.43
CA TRP A 109 6.84 -1.51 5.80
C TRP A 109 6.96 0.02 5.66
N TYR A 110 7.80 0.48 4.72
CA TYR A 110 8.13 1.90 4.58
C TYR A 110 7.15 2.62 3.65
N ILE A 111 6.48 3.65 4.16
CA ILE A 111 5.51 4.49 3.43
C ILE A 111 6.25 5.69 2.82
N SER A 112 6.00 5.95 1.54
CA SER A 112 6.60 7.09 0.84
C SER A 112 5.74 8.35 0.96
N GLY A 113 6.34 9.43 1.47
CA GLY A 113 5.73 10.77 1.50
C GLY A 113 6.17 11.65 0.34
N ALA A 114 5.30 12.56 -0.08
CA ALA A 114 5.67 13.67 -0.93
C ALA A 114 6.60 14.63 -0.15
N PRO A 115 7.69 15.13 -0.75
CA PRO A 115 8.58 16.08 -0.08
C PRO A 115 7.81 17.33 0.38
N ASP A 116 7.94 17.68 1.65
CA ASP A 116 7.35 18.88 2.23
C ASP A 116 8.17 19.29 3.47
N SER A 117 8.49 20.58 3.60
CA SER A 117 9.29 21.07 4.74
C SER A 117 8.50 21.11 6.04
N ARG A 118 7.17 21.02 5.99
CA ARG A 118 6.28 21.06 7.15
C ARG A 118 6.18 19.71 7.86
N TRP A 119 6.76 18.64 7.30
CA TRP A 119 6.79 17.34 7.95
C TRP A 119 7.63 17.34 9.23
N ASN A 120 7.04 16.86 10.32
CA ASN A 120 7.81 16.43 11.49
C ASN A 120 8.21 14.96 11.31
N ASN A 121 9.31 14.73 10.58
CA ASN A 121 9.76 13.37 10.26
C ASN A 121 10.20 12.58 11.48
N ASP A 122 10.75 13.23 12.52
CA ASP A 122 11.20 12.52 13.73
C ASP A 122 10.02 11.85 14.45
N VAL A 123 8.92 12.58 14.60
CA VAL A 123 7.67 12.05 15.18
C VAL A 123 7.07 10.98 14.27
N LEU A 124 6.89 11.27 12.98
CA LEU A 124 6.25 10.33 12.06
C LEU A 124 7.03 9.01 11.93
N VAL A 125 8.35 9.08 11.79
CA VAL A 125 9.19 7.89 11.65
C VAL A 125 9.22 7.09 12.95
N SER A 126 9.34 7.74 14.11
CA SER A 126 9.36 7.03 15.39
C SER A 126 8.03 6.33 15.68
N GLU A 127 6.91 6.99 15.42
CA GLU A 127 5.58 6.43 15.64
C GLU A 127 5.22 5.33 14.63
N LEU A 128 5.41 5.56 13.33
CA LEU A 128 5.05 4.56 12.30
C LEU A 128 5.87 3.27 12.42
N ARG A 129 7.08 3.32 12.99
CA ARG A 129 7.88 2.12 13.32
C ARG A 129 7.24 1.21 14.37
N LEU A 130 6.32 1.72 15.17
CA LEU A 130 5.60 0.92 16.16
C LEU A 130 4.54 0.01 15.51
N VAL A 131 4.13 0.32 14.27
CA VAL A 131 3.16 -0.45 13.50
C VAL A 131 3.89 -1.58 12.80
N LYS A 132 3.60 -2.82 13.20
CA LYS A 132 4.28 -4.02 12.72
C LYS A 132 3.52 -4.62 11.55
N GLY A 133 4.22 -5.42 10.75
CA GLY A 133 3.56 -6.21 9.70
C GLY A 133 2.40 -7.06 10.19
N SER A 134 2.51 -7.62 11.40
CA SER A 134 1.44 -8.41 12.05
C SER A 134 0.13 -7.64 12.28
N ASP A 135 0.20 -6.31 12.33
CA ASP A 135 -0.96 -5.44 12.55
C ASP A 135 -1.77 -5.21 11.28
N PHE A 136 -1.25 -5.62 10.13
CA PHE A 136 -1.97 -5.55 8.86
C PHE A 136 -2.79 -6.81 8.60
N GLU A 137 -3.49 -6.84 7.47
CA GLU A 137 -4.07 -8.00 6.80
C GLU A 137 -3.92 -7.81 5.29
N ALA A 138 -3.60 -8.89 4.57
CA ALA A 138 -3.66 -8.85 3.11
C ALA A 138 -5.11 -8.68 2.67
N ILE A 139 -5.33 -8.06 1.51
CA ILE A 139 -6.65 -7.85 0.92
C ILE A 139 -6.68 -8.44 -0.49
N ASP A 140 -7.74 -9.18 -0.82
CA ASP A 140 -7.97 -9.65 -2.19
C ASP A 140 -8.70 -8.56 -2.98
N GLU A 141 -8.02 -7.99 -3.97
CA GLU A 141 -8.58 -6.96 -4.86
C GLU A 141 -9.27 -7.53 -6.10
N SER A 142 -9.23 -8.84 -6.33
CA SER A 142 -9.83 -9.45 -7.53
C SER A 142 -11.32 -9.11 -7.73
N PRO A 143 -12.16 -8.94 -6.68
CA PRO A 143 -13.56 -8.52 -6.87
C PRO A 143 -13.71 -7.09 -7.41
N LEU A 144 -12.71 -6.21 -7.22
CA LEU A 144 -12.74 -4.84 -7.73
C LEU A 144 -12.42 -4.76 -9.22
N MET A 145 -11.67 -5.71 -9.77
CA MET A 145 -11.12 -5.62 -11.11
C MET A 145 -12.23 -5.68 -12.18
N VAL A 146 -12.47 -4.58 -12.90
CA VAL A 146 -13.38 -4.55 -14.06
C VAL A 146 -12.74 -5.22 -15.27
N SER A 147 -11.47 -4.88 -15.54
CA SER A 147 -10.65 -5.44 -16.62
C SER A 147 -9.20 -5.57 -16.14
N PRO A 148 -8.48 -6.64 -16.52
CA PRO A 148 -7.09 -6.84 -16.10
C PRO A 148 -6.12 -5.78 -16.64
N ASP A 149 -6.49 -5.04 -17.68
CA ASP A 149 -5.65 -4.01 -18.31
C ASP A 149 -6.07 -2.57 -17.95
N SER A 150 -7.01 -2.42 -17.01
CA SER A 150 -7.52 -1.13 -16.54
C SER A 150 -7.44 -1.03 -15.02
N GLY A 151 -7.11 0.16 -14.52
CA GLY A 151 -7.19 0.53 -13.11
C GLY A 151 -8.62 0.83 -12.65
N GLN A 152 -9.61 0.68 -13.53
CA GLN A 152 -11.02 0.88 -13.18
C GLN A 152 -11.50 -0.19 -12.20
N VAL A 153 -12.21 0.28 -11.16
CA VAL A 153 -12.79 -0.56 -10.11
C VAL A 153 -14.30 -0.72 -10.28
N ARG A 154 -14.81 -1.87 -9.85
CA ARG A 154 -16.23 -2.04 -9.52
C ARG A 154 -16.55 -1.25 -8.26
N THR A 155 -17.59 -0.43 -8.30
CA THR A 155 -18.07 0.35 -7.15
C THR A 155 -19.08 -0.46 -6.32
N GLY A 156 -19.20 -0.18 -5.02
CA GLY A 156 -20.18 -0.84 -4.15
C GLY A 156 -19.79 -2.24 -3.65
N ILE A 157 -18.52 -2.65 -3.83
CA ILE A 157 -17.98 -3.92 -3.34
C ILE A 157 -17.24 -3.71 -2.01
N THR A 158 -17.55 -4.51 -0.99
CA THR A 158 -16.80 -4.57 0.26
C THR A 158 -15.70 -5.63 0.15
N LEU A 159 -14.44 -5.23 0.36
CA LEU A 159 -13.29 -6.14 0.32
C LEU A 159 -13.19 -6.97 1.61
N ALA A 160 -13.15 -8.29 1.47
CA ALA A 160 -12.87 -9.24 2.53
C ALA A 160 -11.36 -9.60 2.57
N PRO A 161 -10.83 -10.05 3.72
CA PRO A 161 -9.48 -10.63 3.79
C PRO A 161 -9.43 -11.92 2.95
N PRO A 162 -8.34 -12.20 2.20
CA PRO A 162 -8.16 -13.46 1.51
C PRO A 162 -8.05 -14.60 2.52
N GLN A 163 -8.71 -15.72 2.24
CA GLN A 163 -8.78 -16.86 3.17
C GLN A 163 -7.41 -17.54 3.44
N ASN A 164 -6.35 -17.21 2.69
CA ASN A 164 -5.10 -17.99 2.68
C ASN A 164 -3.77 -17.21 2.73
N LEU A 165 -3.73 -15.93 3.13
CA LEU A 165 -2.45 -15.20 3.28
C LEU A 165 -2.09 -14.99 4.76
N ARG A 166 -1.15 -15.79 5.28
CA ARG A 166 -0.49 -15.51 6.55
C ARG A 166 0.45 -14.32 6.35
N ILE A 167 0.37 -13.35 7.24
CA ILE A 167 1.14 -12.11 7.12
C ILE A 167 2.56 -12.37 7.58
N PHE A 168 3.48 -11.98 6.74
CA PHE A 168 4.91 -12.19 6.93
C PHE A 168 5.42 -11.19 7.97
N ARG A 169 6.15 -11.72 8.98
CA ARG A 169 6.84 -10.92 10.00
C ARG A 169 8.02 -10.19 9.40
#